data_AF-A0A258V579-F1
#
_entry.id   AF-A0A258V579-F1
#
_cell.length_a   1.000
_cell.length_b   1.000
_cell.length_c   1.000
_cell.angle_alpha   90.00
_cell.angle_beta   90.00
_cell.angle_gamma   90.00
#
_symmetry.space_group_name_H-M   'P 1'
#
loop_
_entity.id
_entity.type
_entity.pdbx_description
1 polymer ?
#
loop_
_entity_poly.entity_id
_entity_poly.type
_entity_poly.pdbx_seq_one_letter_code
_entity_poly.pdbx_strand_id
1 'polypeptide(L)'
;MSSRRAPIPPLMLELSKLIVQIYRRQTMRRAFASFLVEKEREMGEHLSLAKGPDRLSTGWVFYYQSRAYVETSSINEMLVGHGPVIVADDGRVIEGSSMDRDPEEMLKR
;
A
#
# COMPACT_ATOMS: atom_id res chain seq x y z
N MET A 1 -41.62 -1.06 26.23
CA MET A 1 -40.41 -1.45 27.00
C MET A 1 -39.19 -1.09 26.15
N SER A 2 -38.41 -0.08 26.54
CA SER A 2 -37.24 0.38 25.78
C SER A 2 -36.00 -0.32 26.30
N SER A 3 -35.41 -1.21 25.49
CA SER A 3 -34.16 -1.91 25.83
C SER A 3 -32.99 -0.95 25.66
N ARG A 4 -32.48 -0.41 26.78
CA ARG A 4 -31.21 0.32 26.78
C ARG A 4 -30.09 -0.69 26.65
N ARG A 5 -29.40 -0.71 25.50
CA ARG A 5 -28.13 -1.46 25.37
C ARG A 5 -27.14 -0.92 26.39
N ALA A 6 -26.52 -1.81 27.15
CA ALA A 6 -25.43 -1.45 28.06
C ALA A 6 -24.26 -0.85 27.27
N PRO A 7 -23.54 0.14 27.84
CA PRO A 7 -22.38 0.74 27.18
C PRO A 7 -21.28 -0.30 26.93
N ILE A 8 -20.63 -0.21 25.77
CA ILE A 8 -19.51 -1.10 25.42
C ILE A 8 -18.34 -0.79 26.36
N PRO A 9 -17.72 -1.80 27.00
CA PRO A 9 -16.54 -1.60 27.84
C PRO A 9 -15.38 -0.95 27.06
N PRO A 10 -14.59 -0.03 27.65
CA PRO A 10 -13.49 0.65 26.95
C PRO A 10 -12.49 -0.30 26.29
N LEU A 11 -12.17 -1.43 26.92
CA LEU A 11 -11.28 -2.45 26.36
C LEU A 11 -11.81 -3.06 25.06
N MET A 12 -13.13 -3.31 24.98
CA MET A 12 -13.76 -3.83 23.77
C MET A 12 -13.72 -2.82 22.62
N LEU A 13 -13.82 -1.52 22.95
CA LEU A 13 -13.69 -0.45 21.95
C LEU A 13 -12.27 -0.38 21.39
N GLU A 14 -11.24 -0.46 22.23
CA GLU A 14 -9.84 -0.45 21.79
C GLU A 14 -9.48 -1.69 20.96
N LEU A 15 -9.94 -2.87 21.37
CA LEU A 15 -9.76 -4.10 20.58
C LEU A 15 -10.44 -4.01 19.21
N SER A 16 -11.63 -3.41 19.13
CA SER A 16 -12.33 -3.24 17.85
C SER A 16 -11.55 -2.35 16.87
N LYS A 17 -10.96 -1.26 17.37
CA LYS A 17 -10.12 -0.36 16.57
C LYS A 17 -8.87 -1.07 16.06
N LEU A 18 -8.20 -1.84 16.93
CA LEU A 18 -7.01 -2.60 16.56
C LEU A 18 -7.31 -3.63 15.47
N ILE A 19 -8.41 -4.39 15.61
CA ILE A 19 -8.84 -5.37 14.61
C ILE A 19 -9.08 -4.69 13.26
N VAL A 20 -9.84 -3.59 13.23
CA VAL A 20 -10.09 -2.84 11.99
C VAL A 20 -8.78 -2.37 11.35
N GLN A 21 -7.84 -1.87 12.15
CA GLN A 21 -6.54 -1.43 11.65
C GLN A 21 -5.69 -2.58 11.08
N ILE A 22 -5.71 -3.75 11.72
CA ILE A 22 -5.03 -4.96 11.22
C ILE A 22 -5.64 -5.38 9.87
N TYR A 23 -6.97 -5.47 9.80
CA TYR A 23 -7.67 -5.84 8.57
C TYR A 23 -7.34 -4.87 7.43
N ARG A 24 -7.41 -3.56 7.68
CA ARG A 24 -7.04 -2.55 6.67
C ARG A 24 -5.62 -2.75 6.16
N ARG A 25 -4.62 -2.89 7.05
CA ARG A 25 -3.24 -3.14 6.62
C ARG A 25 -3.10 -4.41 5.80
N GLN A 26 -3.77 -5.49 6.18
CA GLN A 26 -3.74 -6.74 5.42
C GLN A 26 -4.35 -6.58 4.02
N THR A 27 -5.49 -5.90 3.91
CA THR A 27 -6.13 -5.62 2.63
C THR A 27 -5.22 -4.82 1.70
N MET A 28 -4.58 -3.75 2.19
CA MET A 28 -3.69 -2.94 1.37
C MET A 28 -2.47 -3.72 0.88
N ARG A 29 -1.88 -4.56 1.76
CA ARG A 29 -0.75 -5.41 1.39
C ARG A 29 -1.13 -6.43 0.31
N ARG A 30 -2.35 -6.97 0.36
CA ARG A 30 -2.84 -7.89 -0.67
C ARG A 30 -3.06 -7.18 -2.00
N ALA A 31 -3.68 -6.00 -1.99
CA ALA A 31 -3.88 -5.20 -3.20
C ALA A 31 -2.55 -4.84 -3.87
N PHE A 32 -1.57 -4.37 -3.09
CA PHE A 32 -0.23 -4.09 -3.63
C PHE A 32 0.48 -5.36 -4.14
N ALA A 33 0.38 -6.48 -3.43
CA ALA A 33 0.96 -7.74 -3.91
C ALA A 33 0.33 -8.21 -5.24
N SER A 34 -0.98 -8.04 -5.41
CA SER A 34 -1.66 -8.33 -6.68
C SER A 34 -1.17 -7.42 -7.80
N PHE A 35 -1.06 -6.11 -7.54
CA PHE A 35 -0.46 -5.16 -8.49
C PHE A 35 0.95 -5.58 -8.89
N LEU A 36 1.79 -5.97 -7.92
CA LEU A 36 3.18 -6.32 -8.19
C LEU A 36 3.29 -7.55 -9.11
N VAL A 37 2.48 -8.59 -8.86
CA VAL A 37 2.44 -9.80 -9.72
C VAL A 37 2.00 -9.48 -11.14
N GLU A 38 1.04 -8.57 -11.32
CA GLU A 38 0.63 -8.12 -12.65
C GLU A 38 1.76 -7.35 -13.34
N LYS A 39 2.43 -6.46 -12.60
CA LYS A 39 3.51 -5.64 -13.12
C LYS A 39 4.75 -6.45 -13.50
N GLU A 40 5.09 -7.48 -12.71
CA GLU A 40 6.14 -8.44 -13.05
C GLU A 40 5.88 -9.11 -14.41
N ARG A 41 4.63 -9.50 -14.68
CA ARG A 41 4.25 -10.13 -15.95
C ARG A 41 4.29 -9.14 -17.12
N GLU A 42 3.89 -7.90 -16.90
CA GLU A 42 3.97 -6.83 -17.91
C GLU A 42 5.42 -6.54 -18.30
N MET A 43 6.32 -6.48 -17.31
CA MET A 43 7.71 -6.07 -17.51
C MET A 43 8.63 -7.24 -17.87
N GLY A 44 8.26 -8.47 -17.55
CA GLY A 44 9.16 -9.62 -17.64
C GLY A 44 10.33 -9.57 -16.66
N GLU A 45 10.16 -8.86 -15.53
CA GLU A 45 11.17 -8.63 -14.50
C GLU A 45 10.62 -9.02 -13.13
N HIS A 46 11.46 -9.55 -12.26
CA HIS A 46 11.08 -9.81 -10.88
C HIS A 46 11.14 -8.52 -10.07
N LEU A 47 10.07 -8.21 -9.36
CA LEU A 47 9.92 -6.97 -8.63
C LEU A 47 9.89 -7.22 -7.13
N SER A 48 10.42 -6.26 -6.37
CA SER A 48 10.41 -6.32 -4.92
C SER A 48 10.08 -4.96 -4.32
N LEU A 49 9.59 -4.98 -3.08
CA LEU A 49 9.37 -3.78 -2.30
C LEU A 49 10.73 -3.09 -2.05
N ALA A 50 10.87 -1.86 -2.52
CA ALA A 50 12.11 -1.09 -2.38
C ALA A 50 12.24 -0.46 -0.98
N LYS A 51 11.12 -0.04 -0.39
CA LYS A 51 11.04 0.43 0.99
C LYS A 51 9.70 0.10 1.62
N GLY A 52 9.65 0.10 2.96
CA GLY A 52 8.42 -0.10 3.71
C GLY A 52 7.29 0.85 3.26
N PRO A 53 6.02 0.41 3.35
CA PRO A 53 4.90 1.24 2.94
C PRO A 53 4.66 2.38 3.94
N ASP A 54 4.33 3.55 3.40
CA ASP A 54 4.02 4.75 4.20
C ASP A 54 2.50 5.01 4.20
N ARG A 55 1.96 5.44 5.34
CA ARG A 55 0.54 5.79 5.47
C ARG A 55 0.30 7.18 4.89
N LEU A 56 -0.73 7.31 4.05
CA LEU A 56 -1.24 8.59 3.53
C LEU A 56 -2.49 9.03 4.28
N SER A 57 -3.01 10.22 3.97
CA SER A 57 -4.29 10.71 4.48
C SER A 57 -5.43 9.67 4.29
N THR A 58 -5.58 9.14 3.08
CA THR A 58 -6.64 8.17 2.70
C THR A 58 -6.11 6.96 1.91
N GLY A 59 -4.98 6.41 2.33
CA GLY A 59 -4.42 5.23 1.67
C GLY A 59 -3.04 4.84 2.16
N TRP A 60 -2.33 4.07 1.37
CA TRP A 60 -0.95 3.68 1.60
C TRP A 60 -0.16 3.81 0.31
N VAL A 61 1.08 4.27 0.42
CA VAL A 61 2.01 4.31 -0.70
C VAL A 61 3.05 3.20 -0.56
N PHE A 62 3.36 2.59 -1.69
CA PHE A 62 4.34 1.54 -1.85
C PHE A 62 5.35 1.95 -2.92
N TYR A 63 6.57 1.46 -2.79
CA TYR A 63 7.64 1.70 -3.75
C TYR A 63 8.27 0.37 -4.09
N TYR A 64 8.52 0.15 -5.37
CA TYR A 64 9.11 -1.08 -5.86
C TYR A 64 10.30 -0.79 -6.76
N GLN A 65 11.15 -1.81 -6.89
CA GLN A 65 12.29 -1.86 -7.80
C GLN A 65 12.45 -3.28 -8.32
N SER A 66 13.37 -3.49 -9.28
CA SER A 66 13.75 -4.85 -9.61
C SER A 66 14.30 -5.52 -8.36
N ARG A 67 14.03 -6.82 -8.23
CA ARG A 67 14.54 -7.61 -7.12
C ARG A 67 16.07 -7.60 -7.11
N ALA A 68 16.69 -7.70 -8.28
CA ALA A 68 18.15 -7.66 -8.43
C ALA A 68 18.73 -6.33 -7.92
N TYR A 69 18.10 -5.19 -8.22
CA TYR A 69 18.54 -3.89 -7.68
C TYR A 69 18.41 -3.83 -6.16
N VAL A 70 17.28 -4.28 -5.59
CA VAL A 70 17.08 -4.27 -4.12
C VAL A 70 18.12 -5.13 -3.41
N GLU A 71 18.50 -6.27 -3.99
CA GLU A 71 19.46 -7.20 -3.39
C GLU A 71 20.92 -6.75 -3.56
N THR A 72 21.26 -6.11 -4.68
CA THR A 72 22.66 -5.86 -5.06
C THR A 72 23.06 -4.38 -5.07
N SER A 73 22.09 -3.46 -5.11
CA SER A 73 22.29 -2.03 -5.37
C SER A 73 23.02 -1.73 -6.71
N SER A 74 23.03 -2.67 -7.65
CA SER A 74 23.63 -2.49 -8.97
C SER A 74 22.78 -1.56 -9.83
N ILE A 75 23.32 -0.41 -10.23
CA ILE A 75 22.60 0.59 -11.06
C ILE A 75 22.11 0.00 -12.39
N ASN A 76 22.80 -1.01 -12.93
CA ASN A 76 22.39 -1.68 -14.16
C ASN A 76 21.07 -2.44 -14.04
N GLU A 77 20.68 -2.79 -12.81
CA GLU A 77 19.43 -3.49 -12.50
C GLU A 77 18.29 -2.52 -12.13
N MET A 78 18.57 -1.22 -12.06
CA MET A 78 17.60 -0.23 -11.58
C MET A 78 16.48 -0.01 -12.61
N LEU A 79 15.23 -0.07 -12.15
CA LEU A 79 14.08 0.33 -12.95
C LEU A 79 13.99 1.85 -13.01
N VAL A 80 13.95 2.38 -14.24
CA VAL A 80 13.85 3.81 -14.53
C VAL A 80 12.44 4.14 -15.02
N GLY A 81 11.90 5.27 -14.57
CA GLY A 81 10.60 5.79 -15.04
C GLY A 81 9.40 5.38 -14.18
N HIS A 82 9.55 4.36 -13.35
CA HIS A 82 8.52 3.87 -12.44
C HIS A 82 8.39 4.74 -11.19
N GLY A 83 7.18 4.87 -10.68
CA GLY A 83 6.84 5.72 -9.54
C GLY A 83 6.28 4.99 -8.34
N PRO A 84 5.82 5.73 -7.33
CA PRO A 84 5.05 5.16 -6.23
C PRO A 84 3.76 4.50 -6.71
N VAL A 85 3.28 3.53 -5.95
CA VAL A 85 1.96 2.91 -6.14
C VAL A 85 1.14 3.19 -4.91
N ILE A 86 -0.07 3.73 -5.11
CA ILE A 86 -0.99 4.02 -4.03
C ILE A 86 -2.08 2.97 -4.03
N VAL A 87 -2.40 2.48 -2.84
CA VAL A 87 -3.64 1.77 -2.58
C VAL A 87 -4.48 2.69 -1.68
N ALA A 88 -5.60 3.20 -2.21
CA ALA A 88 -6.51 4.07 -1.47
C ALA A 88 -7.44 3.24 -0.56
N ASP A 89 -7.96 3.85 0.52
CA ASP A 89 -8.78 3.14 1.51
C ASP A 89 -10.11 2.60 0.93
N ASP A 90 -10.54 3.14 -0.21
CA ASP A 90 -11.69 2.69 -1.00
C ASP A 90 -11.37 1.49 -1.92
N GLY A 91 -10.11 1.04 -1.96
CA GLY A 91 -9.64 -0.07 -2.77
C GLY A 91 -9.10 0.31 -4.14
N ARG A 92 -9.12 1.59 -4.54
CA ARG A 92 -8.48 2.03 -5.80
C ARG A 92 -6.97 1.83 -5.74
N VAL A 93 -6.38 1.36 -6.84
CA VAL A 93 -4.94 1.29 -7.04
C VAL A 93 -4.54 2.36 -8.05
N ILE A 94 -3.60 3.23 -7.68
CA ILE A 94 -3.12 4.33 -8.52
C ILE A 94 -1.63 4.11 -8.74
N GLU A 95 -1.27 3.77 -9.97
CA GLU A 95 0.13 3.69 -10.39
C GLU A 95 0.65 5.10 -10.71
N GLY A 96 1.80 5.45 -10.15
CA GLY A 96 2.52 6.68 -10.44
C GLY A 96 3.69 6.46 -11.39
N SER A 97 4.25 7.57 -11.84
CA SER A 97 5.49 7.62 -12.61
C SER A 97 6.62 8.24 -11.79
N SER A 98 7.84 8.20 -12.32
CA SER A 98 9.00 8.89 -11.74
C SER A 98 8.82 10.42 -11.57
N MET A 99 7.82 11.01 -12.23
CA MET A 99 7.48 12.43 -12.07
C MET A 99 6.57 12.70 -10.87
N ASP A 100 5.97 11.66 -10.29
CA ASP A 100 5.03 11.77 -9.18
C ASP A 100 5.77 11.80 -7.84
N ARG A 101 6.16 13.01 -7.45
CA ARG A 101 6.98 13.25 -6.23
C ARG A 101 6.17 13.28 -4.95
N ASP A 102 4.88 13.58 -5.03
CA ASP A 102 3.99 13.69 -3.88
C ASP A 102 2.83 12.68 -4.00
N PRO A 103 2.88 11.56 -3.25
CA PRO A 103 1.79 10.60 -3.20
C PRO A 103 0.47 11.18 -2.68
N GLU A 104 0.46 12.22 -1.87
CA GLU A 104 -0.78 12.85 -1.39
C GLU A 104 -1.50 13.60 -2.53
N GLU A 105 -0.76 14.21 -3.46
CA GLU A 105 -1.37 14.84 -4.63
C GLU A 105 -1.94 13.81 -5.60
N MET A 106 -1.32 12.64 -5.72
CA MET A 106 -1.84 11.55 -6.55
C MET A 106 -3.19 11.02 -6.07
N LEU A 107 -3.49 11.06 -4.77
CA LEU A 107 -4.79 10.64 -4.22
C LEU A 107 -5.96 11.49 -4.74
N LYS A 108 -5.68 12.68 -5.28
CA LYS A 108 -6.69 13.60 -5.82
C LYS A 108 -7.09 13.29 -7.26
N ARG A 109 -6.46 12.29 -7.90
CA ARG A 109 -6.81 11.79 -9.23
C ARG A 109 -8.09 10.96 -9.19
#